data_AF-A0A7Y4XV63-F1
#
_entry.id   AF-A0A7Y4XV63-F1
#
_cell.length_a   1.000
_cell.length_b   1.000
_cell.length_c   1.000
_cell.angle_alpha   90.00
_cell.angle_beta   90.00
_cell.angle_gamma   90.00
#
_symmetry.space_group_name_H-M   'P 1'
#
loop_
_entity.id
_entity.type
_entity.pdbx_description
1 polymer ?
#
loop_
_entity_poly.entity_id
_entity_poly.type
_entity_poly.pdbx_seq_one_letter_code
_entity_poly.pdbx_strand_id
1 'polypeptide(L)'
;MNTTHKLLCLIPMLSSVMVCTPASAATQVFSGTGAAAATEFTNFQTAIKNATSVAGNKISWDGVKLDGTDANPKTRVIDQGKTVEIPVDRFKNVGAIFADPYTVSGDGFASVNPATAGQFPAFSPKNTFAMFDPNDGQFEDRNIQQSFVLPNTDTAAGTRGFGVIFVDVEKKHSSSIEYFGKDAYNKKVSIGKYYVKPSVNGEAQFLGVLYDSAVIAEIEITVGSKALFSFDGKTVKSFGAENLAKKIDLVVTDDFFFALPEQLQPSKDHTPLANCFFDWAERRYGSYFFPTGATTEVSAPDIYRHYRQNDVTLGVSSNDEHVYFQSPHGDMQDVGPASYWYNLAKCDKD
;
A
#
# COMPACT_ATOMS: atom_id res chain seq x y z
N MET A 1 -11.36 -84.36 4.47
CA MET A 1 -10.85 -84.22 3.09
C MET A 1 -11.30 -82.86 2.55
N ASN A 2 -10.34 -82.11 1.99
CA ASN A 2 -10.43 -80.87 1.22
C ASN A 2 -10.84 -79.54 1.90
N THR A 3 -9.77 -78.84 2.30
CA THR A 3 -9.48 -77.41 2.20
C THR A 3 -10.23 -76.60 1.13
N THR A 4 -10.68 -75.40 1.50
CA THR A 4 -10.48 -74.18 0.67
C THR A 4 -10.60 -72.92 1.53
N HIS A 5 -9.50 -72.17 1.67
CA HIS A 5 -9.49 -70.80 2.18
C HIS A 5 -9.95 -69.84 1.06
N LYS A 6 -10.84 -68.90 1.36
CA LYS A 6 -11.00 -67.68 0.57
C LYS A 6 -10.92 -66.46 1.48
N LEU A 7 -9.94 -65.63 1.13
CA LEU A 7 -9.52 -64.37 1.73
C LEU A 7 -10.67 -63.36 1.77
N LEU A 8 -10.85 -62.74 2.94
CA LEU A 8 -11.60 -61.51 3.14
C LEU A 8 -10.89 -60.37 2.39
N CYS A 9 -11.55 -59.75 1.42
CA CYS A 9 -11.11 -58.48 0.83
C CYS A 9 -11.82 -57.35 1.59
N LEU A 10 -11.16 -56.79 2.61
CA LEU A 10 -11.58 -55.53 3.22
C LEU A 10 -11.26 -54.40 2.23
N ILE A 11 -12.30 -53.80 1.65
CA ILE A 11 -12.21 -52.55 0.92
C ILE A 11 -12.19 -51.42 1.96
N PRO A 12 -11.12 -50.63 2.10
CA PRO A 12 -11.18 -49.42 2.91
C PRO A 12 -12.01 -48.40 2.12
N MET A 13 -13.19 -48.09 2.65
CA MET A 13 -14.01 -46.96 2.22
C MET A 13 -13.27 -45.68 2.61
N LEU A 14 -12.47 -45.12 1.70
CA LEU A 14 -11.86 -43.81 1.87
C LEU A 14 -12.99 -42.77 1.79
N SER A 15 -13.44 -42.28 2.95
CA SER A 15 -14.20 -41.03 3.01
C SER A 15 -13.30 -39.90 2.53
N SER A 16 -13.49 -39.46 1.28
CA SER A 16 -12.93 -38.19 0.79
C SER A 16 -13.52 -37.07 1.64
N VAL A 17 -12.77 -36.60 2.63
CA VAL A 17 -12.97 -35.28 3.21
C VAL A 17 -12.62 -34.30 2.10
N MET A 18 -13.64 -33.78 1.42
CA MET A 18 -13.50 -32.62 0.56
C MET A 18 -13.16 -31.44 1.48
N VAL A 19 -11.87 -31.23 1.70
CA VAL A 19 -11.36 -29.99 2.27
C VAL A 19 -11.71 -28.93 1.24
N CYS A 20 -12.78 -28.18 1.47
CA CYS A 20 -13.01 -26.94 0.76
C CYS A 20 -11.89 -26.01 1.19
N THR A 21 -10.78 -26.02 0.45
CA THR A 21 -9.77 -24.98 0.57
C THR A 21 -10.50 -23.67 0.29
N PRO A 22 -10.51 -22.69 1.21
CA PRO A 22 -11.01 -21.38 0.86
C PRO A 22 -10.22 -20.92 -0.35
N ALA A 23 -10.91 -20.58 -1.43
CA ALA A 23 -10.29 -19.87 -2.54
C ALA A 23 -9.73 -18.56 -1.95
N SER A 24 -8.41 -18.45 -1.86
CA SER A 24 -7.76 -17.20 -1.46
C SER A 24 -8.10 -16.19 -2.55
N ALA A 25 -8.78 -15.11 -2.20
CA ALA A 25 -8.97 -14.02 -3.14
C ALA A 25 -7.64 -13.24 -3.19
N ALA A 26 -7.14 -12.97 -4.39
CA ALA A 26 -5.94 -12.17 -4.59
C ALA A 26 -6.10 -10.75 -4.02
N THR A 27 -4.98 -10.07 -3.80
CA THR A 27 -4.95 -8.64 -3.43
C THR A 27 -5.83 -7.83 -4.40
N GLN A 28 -6.80 -7.07 -3.86
CA GLN A 28 -7.73 -6.28 -4.68
C GLN A 28 -7.29 -4.82 -4.75
N VAL A 29 -7.18 -4.29 -5.96
CA VAL A 29 -6.81 -2.89 -6.21
C VAL A 29 -8.02 -2.13 -6.74
N PHE A 30 -8.32 -1.00 -6.11
CA PHE A 30 -9.39 -0.09 -6.46
C PHE A 30 -8.78 1.21 -6.94
N SER A 31 -9.11 1.65 -8.16
CA SER A 31 -8.51 2.85 -8.74
C SER A 31 -9.36 3.51 -9.81
N GLY A 32 -9.66 4.79 -9.62
CA GLY A 32 -10.46 5.60 -10.53
C GLY A 32 -10.03 7.06 -10.54
N THR A 33 -10.40 7.79 -11.59
CA THR A 33 -10.15 9.23 -11.74
C THR A 33 -11.46 9.97 -12.03
N GLY A 34 -11.52 11.26 -11.70
CA GLY A 34 -12.74 12.07 -11.86
C GLY A 34 -13.93 11.42 -11.16
N ALA A 35 -15.07 11.29 -11.86
CA ALA A 35 -16.27 10.64 -11.33
C ALA A 35 -16.03 9.17 -10.91
N ALA A 36 -15.10 8.46 -11.54
CA ALA A 36 -14.79 7.08 -11.18
C ALA A 36 -14.04 6.98 -9.84
N ALA A 37 -13.37 8.04 -9.39
CA ALA A 37 -12.73 8.06 -8.07
C ALA A 37 -13.75 7.84 -6.94
N ALA A 38 -14.90 8.53 -7.00
CA ALA A 38 -15.97 8.36 -6.03
C ALA A 38 -16.60 6.96 -6.04
N THR A 39 -16.78 6.40 -7.26
CA THR A 39 -17.27 5.03 -7.43
C THR A 39 -16.30 4.02 -6.80
N GLU A 40 -15.01 4.13 -7.10
CA GLU A 40 -14.00 3.20 -6.59
C GLU A 40 -13.76 3.35 -5.09
N PHE A 41 -13.85 4.56 -4.55
CA PHE A 41 -13.85 4.79 -3.10
C PHE A 41 -15.02 4.07 -2.43
N THR A 42 -16.22 4.16 -3.01
CA THR A 42 -17.42 3.47 -2.50
C THR A 42 -17.30 1.94 -2.61
N ASN A 43 -16.74 1.45 -3.73
CA ASN A 43 -16.47 0.03 -3.94
C ASN A 43 -15.49 -0.50 -2.89
N PHE A 44 -14.41 0.24 -2.62
CA PHE A 44 -13.43 -0.10 -1.59
C PHE A 44 -14.04 -0.11 -0.18
N GLN A 45 -14.85 0.90 0.15
CA GLN A 45 -15.60 0.93 1.41
C GLN A 45 -16.53 -0.28 1.56
N THR A 46 -17.17 -0.71 0.47
CA THR A 46 -18.06 -1.87 0.46
C THR A 46 -17.28 -3.17 0.62
N ALA A 47 -16.14 -3.31 -0.06
CA ALA A 47 -15.26 -4.46 0.03
C ALA A 47 -14.70 -4.65 1.45
N ILE A 48 -14.35 -3.55 2.13
CA ILE A 48 -13.94 -3.57 3.55
C ILE A 48 -15.08 -4.03 4.48
N LYS A 49 -16.35 -3.87 4.11
CA LYS A 49 -17.50 -4.17 5.00
C LYS A 49 -18.02 -5.63 4.95
N ASN A 50 -17.61 -6.48 4.00
CA ASN A 50 -18.00 -7.92 3.91
C ASN A 50 -16.78 -8.87 4.11
N ALA A 51 -16.84 -10.12 4.63
CA ALA A 51 -17.93 -11.04 4.97
C ALA A 51 -18.12 -11.36 6.49
N THR A 52 -17.45 -10.65 7.41
CA THR A 52 -17.53 -10.86 8.87
C THR A 52 -17.84 -9.59 9.69
N SER A 53 -18.40 -8.55 9.06
CA SER A 53 -18.95 -7.34 9.74
C SER A 53 -17.96 -6.42 10.45
N VAL A 54 -16.72 -6.26 9.95
CA VAL A 54 -15.81 -5.21 10.44
C VAL A 54 -16.05 -3.87 9.72
N ALA A 55 -16.27 -2.80 10.50
CA ALA A 55 -16.38 -1.45 9.98
C ALA A 55 -15.00 -0.92 9.52
N GLY A 56 -14.99 0.02 8.58
CA GLY A 56 -13.79 0.79 8.23
C GLY A 56 -13.80 2.16 8.89
N ASN A 57 -12.63 2.79 8.99
CA ASN A 57 -12.42 4.13 9.52
C ASN A 57 -12.16 5.11 8.37
N LYS A 58 -12.89 6.24 8.40
CA LYS A 58 -12.69 7.37 7.49
C LYS A 58 -11.98 8.50 8.22
N ILE A 59 -10.93 9.05 7.63
CA ILE A 59 -10.36 10.34 8.02
C ILE A 59 -10.75 11.34 6.93
N SER A 60 -11.62 12.31 7.26
CA SER A 60 -12.20 13.25 6.29
C SER A 60 -11.61 14.66 6.32
N TRP A 61 -10.69 14.95 7.25
CA TRP A 61 -10.08 16.27 7.53
C TRP A 61 -11.04 17.43 7.87
N ASP A 62 -12.29 17.41 7.43
CA ASP A 62 -13.33 18.42 7.60
C ASP A 62 -13.65 18.72 9.07
N GLY A 63 -13.44 17.73 9.95
CA GLY A 63 -13.59 17.88 11.40
C GLY A 63 -12.38 18.55 12.08
N VAL A 64 -11.33 18.90 11.34
CA VAL A 64 -10.15 19.61 11.86
C VAL A 64 -10.46 21.09 11.96
N LYS A 65 -10.30 21.65 13.16
CA LYS A 65 -10.52 23.08 13.39
C LYS A 65 -9.28 23.86 12.99
N LEU A 66 -9.46 24.73 12.00
CA LEU A 66 -8.40 25.54 11.42
C LEU A 66 -8.02 26.76 12.27
N ASP A 67 -8.65 26.93 13.44
CA ASP A 67 -8.37 27.99 14.40
C ASP A 67 -7.44 27.55 15.55
N GLY A 68 -6.99 26.29 15.55
CA GLY A 68 -6.14 25.72 16.57
C GLY A 68 -6.86 25.23 17.84
N THR A 69 -8.19 25.28 17.89
CA THR A 69 -8.99 24.94 19.09
C THR A 69 -9.38 23.46 19.20
N ASP A 70 -8.69 22.59 18.47
CA ASP A 70 -8.89 21.16 18.60
C ASP A 70 -8.42 20.65 19.95
N ALA A 71 -9.28 19.84 20.59
CA ALA A 71 -9.01 19.30 21.91
C ALA A 71 -8.17 18.03 21.79
N ASN A 72 -6.87 18.19 22.04
CA ASN A 72 -5.87 17.16 22.25
C ASN A 72 -5.62 16.18 21.08
N PRO A 73 -4.41 16.18 20.51
CA PRO A 73 -3.28 17.06 20.83
C PRO A 73 -3.50 18.48 20.24
N LYS A 74 -2.79 19.49 20.76
CA LYS A 74 -2.96 20.89 20.30
C LYS A 74 -2.53 21.02 18.84
N THR A 75 -3.45 21.51 18.01
CA THR A 75 -3.18 21.92 16.63
C THR A 75 -2.35 23.21 16.61
N ARG A 76 -1.32 23.30 15.74
CA ARG A 76 -0.52 24.51 15.55
C ARG A 76 -1.04 25.29 14.35
N VAL A 77 -1.40 26.56 14.57
CA VAL A 77 -1.86 27.42 13.48
C VAL A 77 -0.69 27.87 12.62
N ILE A 78 -0.77 27.64 11.31
CA ILE A 78 0.18 28.15 10.32
C ILE A 78 -0.38 29.44 9.70
N ASP A 79 -1.65 29.39 9.29
CA ASP A 79 -2.42 30.54 8.80
C ASP A 79 -3.82 30.51 9.42
N GLN A 80 -4.19 31.60 10.10
CA GLN A 80 -5.37 31.66 10.97
C GLN A 80 -6.66 31.36 10.20
N GLY A 81 -7.31 30.25 10.54
CA GLY A 81 -8.58 29.84 9.94
C GLY A 81 -8.43 29.24 8.54
N LYS A 82 -7.20 29.02 8.06
CA LYS A 82 -6.89 28.53 6.72
C LYS A 82 -6.09 27.25 6.74
N THR A 83 -4.91 27.26 7.35
CA THR A 83 -3.98 26.13 7.34
C THR A 83 -3.44 25.88 8.74
N VAL A 84 -3.47 24.62 9.16
CA VAL A 84 -2.96 24.20 10.46
C VAL A 84 -2.11 22.97 10.32
N GLU A 85 -1.15 22.83 11.22
CA GLU A 85 -0.44 21.58 11.47
C GLU A 85 -1.18 20.79 12.55
N ILE A 86 -1.50 19.54 12.22
CA ILE A 86 -2.09 18.58 13.14
C ILE A 86 -0.99 17.77 13.83
N PRO A 87 -1.21 17.40 15.09
CA PRO A 87 -0.32 16.50 15.80
C PRO A 87 -0.48 15.04 15.33
N VAL A 88 0.59 14.26 15.49
CA VAL A 88 0.73 12.89 14.96
C VAL A 88 -0.36 11.91 15.40
N ASP A 89 -0.89 12.08 16.60
CA ASP A 89 -1.81 11.17 17.27
C ASP A 89 -3.26 11.69 17.29
N ARG A 90 -3.57 12.74 16.51
CA ARG A 90 -4.94 13.27 16.38
C ARG A 90 -5.98 12.19 16.09
N PHE A 91 -5.64 11.21 15.25
CA PHE A 91 -6.53 10.15 14.78
C PHE A 91 -6.25 8.80 15.45
N LYS A 92 -5.56 8.81 16.61
CA LYS A 92 -5.32 7.60 17.43
C LYS A 92 -6.63 6.94 17.85
N ASN A 93 -7.72 7.71 17.99
CA ASN A 93 -9.05 7.19 18.32
C ASN A 93 -9.62 6.24 17.26
N VAL A 94 -9.17 6.34 16.01
CA VAL A 94 -9.51 5.42 14.91
C VAL A 94 -8.34 4.52 14.52
N GLY A 95 -7.26 4.54 15.31
CA GLY A 95 -6.12 3.64 15.15
C GLY A 95 -5.09 4.09 14.10
N ALA A 96 -5.00 5.38 13.80
CA ALA A 96 -3.99 5.95 12.91
C ALA A 96 -3.02 6.86 13.68
N ILE A 97 -1.72 6.68 13.44
CA ILE A 97 -0.64 7.53 13.96
C ILE A 97 0.24 7.96 12.78
N PHE A 98 0.40 9.26 12.57
CA PHE A 98 1.30 9.80 11.56
C PHE A 98 2.76 9.78 12.04
N ALA A 99 3.71 9.63 11.12
CA ALA A 99 5.13 9.68 11.47
C ALA A 99 5.57 11.10 11.88
N ASP A 100 5.01 12.10 11.20
CA ASP A 100 5.31 13.51 11.42
C ASP A 100 4.02 14.35 11.54
N PRO A 101 4.11 15.54 12.16
CA PRO A 101 3.05 16.54 12.05
C PRO A 101 2.86 16.93 10.57
N TYR A 102 1.62 16.90 10.11
CA TYR A 102 1.25 17.25 8.75
C TYR A 102 0.16 18.31 8.74
N THR A 103 -0.23 18.79 7.57
CA THR A 103 -1.07 19.99 7.46
C THR A 103 -2.42 19.73 6.86
N VAL A 104 -3.41 20.41 7.42
CA VAL A 104 -4.79 20.45 6.94
C VAL A 104 -5.09 21.88 6.52
N SER A 105 -5.66 22.05 5.33
CA SER A 105 -6.03 23.35 4.79
C SER A 105 -7.50 23.37 4.35
N GLY A 106 -8.21 24.44 4.69
CA GLY A 106 -9.58 24.70 4.24
C GLY A 106 -9.68 25.63 3.02
N ASP A 107 -8.56 25.99 2.41
CA ASP A 107 -8.50 26.83 1.21
C ASP A 107 -7.62 26.22 0.10
N GLY A 108 -7.41 24.91 0.14
CA GLY A 108 -6.59 24.21 -0.85
C GLY A 108 -5.15 24.74 -0.84
N PHE A 109 -4.63 25.07 0.35
CA PHE A 109 -3.29 25.62 0.57
C PHE A 109 -3.01 26.96 -0.11
N ALA A 110 -4.03 27.67 -0.61
CA ALA A 110 -3.84 28.96 -1.28
C ALA A 110 -3.21 30.03 -0.35
N SER A 111 -3.44 29.98 0.97
CA SER A 111 -2.82 30.91 1.91
C SER A 111 -1.31 30.72 2.07
N VAL A 112 -0.83 29.48 1.95
CA VAL A 112 0.59 29.12 2.16
C VAL A 112 1.35 28.92 0.85
N ASN A 113 0.63 28.67 -0.25
CA ASN A 113 1.13 28.70 -1.62
C ASN A 113 0.14 29.40 -2.56
N PRO A 114 0.17 30.74 -2.68
CA PRO A 114 -0.79 31.49 -3.49
C PRO A 114 -0.84 31.12 -4.97
N ALA A 115 0.19 30.47 -5.49
CA ALA A 115 0.26 30.05 -6.89
C ALA A 115 -0.62 28.83 -7.21
N THR A 116 -1.11 28.10 -6.19
CA THR A 116 -2.00 26.93 -6.34
C THR A 116 -3.46 27.27 -6.04
N ALA A 117 -3.83 28.56 -6.06
CA ALA A 117 -5.18 29.00 -5.76
C ALA A 117 -6.21 28.36 -6.72
N GLY A 118 -7.14 27.59 -6.16
CA GLY A 118 -8.17 26.87 -6.93
C GLY A 118 -7.72 25.56 -7.58
N GLN A 119 -6.46 25.15 -7.40
CA GLN A 119 -5.91 23.92 -7.97
C GLN A 119 -6.41 22.66 -7.26
N PHE A 120 -6.65 22.74 -5.95
CA PHE A 120 -7.05 21.59 -5.14
C PHE A 120 -8.50 21.71 -4.63
N PRO A 121 -9.52 21.45 -5.47
CA PRO A 121 -10.89 21.34 -4.99
C PRO A 121 -11.02 20.11 -4.09
N ALA A 122 -11.51 20.32 -2.87
CA ALA A 122 -11.70 19.22 -1.93
C ALA A 122 -12.75 18.22 -2.46
N PHE A 123 -12.47 16.94 -2.29
CA PHE A 123 -13.36 15.83 -2.64
C PHE A 123 -14.48 15.67 -1.58
N SER A 124 -14.11 15.79 -0.31
CA SER A 124 -15.02 15.97 0.80
C SER A 124 -15.14 17.47 1.13
N PRO A 125 -16.26 17.95 1.71
CA PRO A 125 -16.75 19.31 1.50
C PRO A 125 -15.80 20.50 1.72
N LYS A 126 -14.71 20.40 2.48
CA LYS A 126 -13.95 21.58 2.87
C LYS A 126 -12.44 21.44 2.89
N ASN A 127 -11.91 20.44 3.56
CA ASN A 127 -10.50 20.44 3.95
C ASN A 127 -9.68 19.40 3.17
N THR A 128 -8.51 19.82 2.68
CA THR A 128 -7.49 18.94 2.10
C THR A 128 -6.31 18.76 3.05
N PHE A 129 -5.48 17.76 2.77
CA PHE A 129 -4.37 17.32 3.60
C PHE A 129 -3.10 17.10 2.78
N ALA A 130 -1.97 17.57 3.30
CA ALA A 130 -0.66 17.35 2.71
C ALA A 130 0.45 17.45 3.78
N MET A 131 1.58 16.84 3.50
CA MET A 131 2.85 17.17 4.16
C MET A 131 3.35 18.56 3.76
N PHE A 132 4.27 19.10 4.55
CA PHE A 132 5.02 20.31 4.25
C PHE A 132 6.50 20.06 4.55
N ASP A 133 7.38 20.89 4.00
CA ASP A 133 8.81 20.80 4.30
C ASP A 133 9.12 21.52 5.64
N PRO A 134 9.54 20.83 6.71
CA PRO A 134 9.84 21.48 7.99
C PRO A 134 11.15 22.30 7.93
N ASN A 135 11.99 22.10 6.92
CA ASN A 135 13.31 22.73 6.80
C ASN A 135 13.48 23.35 5.41
N ASP A 136 13.41 24.68 5.31
CA ASP A 136 13.47 25.39 4.03
C ASP A 136 14.57 24.86 3.08
N GLY A 137 14.13 24.18 2.02
CA GLY A 137 14.98 23.79 0.91
C GLY A 137 15.69 22.45 1.07
N GLN A 138 15.29 21.62 2.05
CA GLN A 138 15.70 20.23 2.09
C GLN A 138 14.92 19.39 1.06
N PHE A 139 13.75 19.84 0.56
CA PHE A 139 13.02 19.34 -0.62
C PHE A 139 12.75 17.82 -0.75
N GLU A 140 13.18 16.99 0.20
CA GLU A 140 13.16 15.54 0.03
C GLU A 140 11.88 14.88 0.53
N ASP A 141 11.11 15.52 1.40
CA ASP A 141 9.90 14.91 1.95
C ASP A 141 8.62 15.37 1.24
N ARG A 142 8.27 14.58 0.21
CA ARG A 142 6.92 14.56 -0.40
C ARG A 142 6.11 13.34 0.03
N ASN A 143 6.49 12.79 1.16
CA ASN A 143 5.99 11.53 1.69
C ASN A 143 5.17 11.79 2.96
N ILE A 144 4.02 11.14 3.05
CA ILE A 144 3.19 11.06 4.25
C ILE A 144 3.28 9.63 4.74
N GLN A 145 3.76 9.43 5.96
CA GLN A 145 3.85 8.11 6.58
C GLN A 145 2.82 7.98 7.71
N GLN A 146 2.19 6.82 7.77
CA GLN A 146 1.19 6.49 8.80
C GLN A 146 1.36 5.04 9.23
N SER A 147 1.31 4.81 10.54
CA SER A 147 1.27 3.49 11.16
C SER A 147 -0.10 3.24 11.81
N PHE A 148 -0.39 1.96 12.06
CA PHE A 148 -1.65 1.54 12.65
C PHE A 148 -1.46 1.06 14.09
N VAL A 149 -2.39 1.44 14.96
CA VAL A 149 -2.49 0.98 16.35
C VAL A 149 -3.90 0.53 16.66
N LEU A 150 -4.07 -0.32 17.68
CA LEU A 150 -5.42 -0.60 18.17
C LEU A 150 -6.04 0.72 18.67
N PRO A 151 -7.31 1.02 18.35
CA PRO A 151 -7.92 2.31 18.65
C PRO A 151 -7.73 2.77 20.10
N ASN A 152 -7.30 4.03 20.28
CA ASN A 152 -6.98 4.65 21.57
C ASN A 152 -5.83 4.02 22.37
N THR A 153 -5.02 3.17 21.76
CA THR A 153 -3.86 2.53 22.42
C THR A 153 -2.56 2.80 21.66
N ASP A 154 -1.43 2.48 22.28
CA ASP A 154 -0.11 2.45 21.62
C ASP A 154 0.27 1.04 21.13
N THR A 155 -0.67 0.09 21.15
CA THR A 155 -0.44 -1.28 20.69
C THR A 155 -0.42 -1.29 19.18
N ALA A 156 0.75 -1.60 18.59
CA ALA A 156 0.91 -1.75 17.15
C ALA A 156 -0.10 -2.74 16.57
N ALA A 157 -0.68 -2.38 15.43
CA ALA A 157 -1.76 -3.10 14.77
C ALA A 157 -1.48 -3.21 13.27
N GLY A 158 -2.25 -4.06 12.61
CA GLY A 158 -2.33 -4.10 11.17
C GLY A 158 -3.72 -3.66 10.70
N THR A 159 -3.81 -3.12 9.49
CA THR A 159 -5.07 -3.02 8.76
C THR A 159 -5.04 -3.96 7.56
N ARG A 160 -6.20 -4.46 7.14
CA ARG A 160 -6.32 -5.30 5.94
C ARG A 160 -6.46 -4.50 4.66
N GLY A 161 -6.74 -3.20 4.74
CA GLY A 161 -6.80 -2.36 3.54
C GLY A 161 -6.70 -0.90 3.88
N PHE A 162 -6.06 -0.14 3.00
CA PHE A 162 -5.94 1.31 3.10
C PHE A 162 -6.08 1.94 1.71
N GLY A 163 -6.68 3.13 1.65
CA GLY A 163 -6.86 3.87 0.41
C GLY A 163 -7.03 5.37 0.65
N VAL A 164 -6.71 6.15 -0.37
CA VAL A 164 -6.59 7.61 -0.31
C VAL A 164 -7.24 8.24 -1.53
N ILE A 165 -7.95 9.34 -1.30
CA ILE A 165 -8.27 10.30 -2.34
C ILE A 165 -7.09 11.25 -2.51
N PHE A 166 -6.53 11.26 -3.71
CA PHE A 166 -5.59 12.27 -4.19
C PHE A 166 -6.38 13.33 -4.96
N VAL A 167 -5.83 14.54 -5.00
CA VAL A 167 -6.36 15.63 -5.82
C VAL A 167 -5.22 16.16 -6.66
N ASP A 168 -5.48 16.26 -7.96
CA ASP A 168 -4.59 16.90 -8.94
C ASP A 168 -3.34 16.09 -9.33
N VAL A 169 -3.45 14.76 -9.38
CA VAL A 169 -2.38 13.94 -9.99
C VAL A 169 -2.42 14.07 -11.52
N GLU A 170 -1.50 14.83 -12.12
CA GLU A 170 -1.45 15.04 -13.58
C GLU A 170 -0.28 14.30 -14.24
N LYS A 171 0.65 13.75 -13.45
CA LYS A 171 1.84 13.08 -13.96
C LYS A 171 1.95 11.61 -13.60
N LYS A 172 2.31 10.79 -14.59
CA LYS A 172 2.60 9.37 -14.37
C LYS A 172 3.73 9.19 -13.36
N HIS A 173 3.48 8.32 -12.37
CA HIS A 173 4.40 7.97 -11.28
C HIS A 173 4.82 9.14 -10.37
N SER A 174 4.06 10.25 -10.34
CA SER A 174 4.29 11.29 -9.34
C SER A 174 3.76 10.90 -7.96
N SER A 175 2.60 10.24 -7.92
CA SER A 175 1.92 9.87 -6.68
C SER A 175 1.72 8.36 -6.56
N SER A 176 1.86 7.84 -5.34
CA SER A 176 1.75 6.41 -5.03
C SER A 176 1.36 6.16 -3.58
N ILE A 177 0.89 4.93 -3.31
CA ILE A 177 0.86 4.36 -1.96
C ILE A 177 1.78 3.15 -1.95
N GLU A 178 2.70 3.11 -1.00
CA GLU A 178 3.48 1.94 -0.65
C GLU A 178 2.97 1.38 0.68
N TYR A 179 2.75 0.07 0.72
CA TYR A 179 2.22 -0.66 1.86
C TYR A 179 3.35 -1.48 2.48
N PHE A 180 3.46 -1.45 3.80
CA PHE A 180 4.50 -2.17 4.53
C PHE A 180 3.88 -3.10 5.58
N GLY A 181 4.36 -4.35 5.58
CA GLY A 181 4.06 -5.33 6.61
C GLY A 181 5.26 -5.60 7.51
N LYS A 182 5.15 -6.67 8.30
CA LYS A 182 6.24 -7.22 9.10
C LYS A 182 6.50 -8.66 8.71
N ASP A 183 7.77 -9.01 8.50
CA ASP A 183 8.18 -10.40 8.31
C ASP A 183 8.09 -11.20 9.63
N ALA A 184 8.44 -12.49 9.57
CA ALA A 184 8.43 -13.37 10.74
C ALA A 184 9.40 -12.94 11.87
N TYR A 185 10.35 -12.04 11.56
CA TYR A 185 11.33 -11.49 12.50
C TYR A 185 10.99 -10.07 12.95
N ASN A 186 9.77 -9.59 12.65
CA ASN A 186 9.28 -8.25 12.97
C ASN A 186 10.04 -7.12 12.24
N LYS A 187 10.67 -7.40 11.09
CA LYS A 187 11.30 -6.40 10.24
C LYS A 187 10.27 -5.81 9.26
N LYS A 188 10.35 -4.50 9.02
CA LYS A 188 9.54 -3.81 8.00
C LYS A 188 9.89 -4.36 6.61
N VAL A 189 8.86 -4.73 5.85
CA VAL A 189 8.97 -5.21 4.46
C VAL A 189 7.92 -4.52 3.60
N SER A 190 8.30 -4.07 2.40
CA SER A 190 7.35 -3.55 1.42
C SER A 190 6.54 -4.72 0.86
N ILE A 191 5.21 -4.61 0.93
CA ILE A 191 4.25 -5.64 0.47
C ILE A 191 3.42 -5.16 -0.72
N GLY A 192 3.77 -4.00 -1.28
CA GLY A 192 3.25 -3.52 -2.57
C GLY A 192 3.40 -2.01 -2.71
N LYS A 193 3.75 -1.55 -3.92
CA LYS A 193 3.73 -0.13 -4.29
C LYS A 193 2.83 0.07 -5.51
N TYR A 194 1.87 0.97 -5.38
CA TYR A 194 0.87 1.20 -6.41
C TYR A 194 0.83 2.69 -6.77
N TYR A 195 0.87 2.98 -8.07
CA TYR A 195 0.85 4.35 -8.58
C TYR A 195 -0.58 4.80 -8.87
N VAL A 196 -0.86 6.06 -8.54
CA VAL A 196 -2.13 6.71 -8.86
C VAL A 196 -2.20 6.97 -10.36
N LYS A 197 -3.36 6.71 -10.97
CA LYS A 197 -3.60 7.02 -12.39
C LYS A 197 -3.70 8.53 -12.55
N PRO A 198 -2.92 9.16 -13.45
CA PRO A 198 -3.04 10.59 -13.71
C PRO A 198 -4.40 10.95 -14.32
N SER A 199 -4.85 12.18 -14.09
CA SER A 199 -6.03 12.78 -14.70
C SER A 199 -5.76 14.24 -15.11
N VAL A 200 -6.80 15.01 -15.38
CA VAL A 200 -6.70 16.44 -15.67
C VAL A 200 -6.67 17.27 -14.38
N ASN A 201 -6.16 18.50 -14.49
CA ASN A 201 -6.07 19.48 -13.40
C ASN A 201 -7.31 19.53 -12.50
N GLY A 202 -7.06 19.42 -11.20
CA GLY A 202 -8.03 19.56 -10.11
C GLY A 202 -8.98 18.37 -9.96
N GLU A 203 -8.88 17.32 -10.78
CA GLU A 203 -9.70 16.14 -10.57
C GLU A 203 -9.21 15.31 -9.38
N ALA A 204 -10.17 14.69 -8.69
CA ALA A 204 -9.89 13.69 -7.68
C ALA A 204 -9.51 12.35 -8.33
N GLN A 205 -8.60 11.62 -7.69
CA GLN A 205 -8.21 10.26 -8.02
C GLN A 205 -8.26 9.40 -6.77
N PHE A 206 -8.74 8.17 -6.91
CA PHE A 206 -8.73 7.21 -5.82
C PHE A 206 -7.72 6.09 -6.10
N LEU A 207 -7.02 5.68 -5.05
CA LEU A 207 -6.24 4.46 -5.00
C LEU A 207 -6.41 3.80 -3.64
N GLY A 208 -6.78 2.52 -3.63
CA GLY A 208 -6.83 1.70 -2.42
C GLY A 208 -6.52 0.24 -2.71
N VAL A 209 -5.93 -0.43 -1.72
CA VAL A 209 -5.58 -1.85 -1.81
C VAL A 209 -6.17 -2.60 -0.61
N LEU A 210 -6.78 -3.75 -0.88
CA LEU A 210 -7.36 -4.65 0.12
C LEU A 210 -6.65 -6.00 0.05
N TYR A 211 -6.15 -6.42 1.21
CA TYR A 211 -5.57 -7.72 1.50
C TYR A 211 -6.56 -8.60 2.27
N ASP A 212 -6.34 -9.91 2.27
CA ASP A 212 -7.18 -10.89 2.97
C ASP A 212 -7.10 -10.80 4.50
N SER A 213 -6.00 -10.27 5.03
CA SER A 213 -5.74 -10.17 6.47
C SER A 213 -5.06 -8.87 6.84
N ALA A 214 -5.04 -8.56 8.14
CA ALA A 214 -4.48 -7.32 8.69
C ALA A 214 -2.93 -7.31 8.66
N VAL A 215 -2.36 -7.23 7.45
CA VAL A 215 -0.91 -7.30 7.20
C VAL A 215 -0.25 -5.94 6.99
N ILE A 216 -1.02 -4.87 6.73
CA ILE A 216 -0.47 -3.53 6.55
C ILE A 216 -0.21 -2.92 7.92
N ALA A 217 1.07 -2.86 8.32
CA ALA A 217 1.51 -2.22 9.56
C ALA A 217 1.77 -0.71 9.38
N GLU A 218 2.16 -0.31 8.18
CA GLU A 218 2.52 1.07 7.85
C GLU A 218 2.24 1.35 6.37
N ILE A 219 1.95 2.61 6.03
CA ILE A 219 1.88 3.09 4.67
C ILE A 219 2.82 4.27 4.47
N GLU A 220 3.26 4.46 3.22
CA GLU A 220 3.91 5.68 2.75
C GLU A 220 3.16 6.16 1.51
N ILE A 221 2.60 7.37 1.58
CA ILE A 221 1.96 8.04 0.46
C ILE A 221 2.96 9.04 -0.11
N THR A 222 3.30 8.90 -1.38
CA THR A 222 4.00 9.95 -2.13
C THR A 222 2.96 10.82 -2.82
N VAL A 223 3.02 12.14 -2.62
CA VAL A 223 2.12 13.09 -3.30
C VAL A 223 2.93 14.02 -4.21
N GLY A 224 2.61 13.96 -5.50
CA GLY A 224 3.19 14.83 -6.52
C GLY A 224 4.71 14.69 -6.61
N SER A 225 5.35 15.73 -7.11
CA SER A 225 6.80 15.78 -7.32
C SER A 225 7.55 16.65 -6.32
N LYS A 226 6.81 17.50 -5.58
CA LYS A 226 7.35 18.51 -4.66
C LYS A 226 6.34 18.82 -3.56
N ALA A 227 6.83 19.22 -2.39
CA ALA A 227 6.03 19.88 -1.37
C ALA A 227 5.47 21.22 -1.88
N LEU A 228 4.41 21.71 -1.24
CA LEU A 228 3.75 22.97 -1.57
C LEU A 228 4.45 24.19 -0.96
N PHE A 229 4.95 24.04 0.27
CA PHE A 229 5.57 25.10 1.05
C PHE A 229 6.48 24.50 2.13
N SER A 230 7.31 25.35 2.74
CA SER A 230 8.00 25.04 3.98
C SER A 230 7.49 25.88 5.15
N PHE A 231 7.61 25.34 6.36
CA PHE A 231 7.28 26.03 7.60
C PHE A 231 8.24 25.65 8.74
N ASP A 232 9.09 26.59 9.15
CA ASP A 232 10.10 26.39 10.21
C ASP A 232 9.53 26.54 11.64
N GLY A 233 8.20 26.59 11.77
CA GLY A 233 7.50 26.92 13.00
C GLY A 233 7.22 28.43 13.20
N LYS A 234 7.69 29.29 12.30
CA LYS A 234 7.45 30.75 12.32
C LYS A 234 7.15 31.34 10.95
N THR A 235 7.86 30.90 9.92
CA THR A 235 7.86 31.50 8.58
C THR A 235 7.36 30.50 7.57
N VAL A 236 6.37 30.90 6.78
CA VAL A 236 5.91 30.14 5.61
C VAL A 236 6.69 30.59 4.39
N LYS A 237 7.15 29.63 3.58
CA LYS A 237 7.70 29.90 2.26
C LYS A 237 7.03 29.02 1.20
N SER A 238 6.33 29.67 0.29
CA SER A 238 5.75 29.02 -0.90
C SER A 238 6.83 28.51 -1.85
N PHE A 239 6.61 27.35 -2.46
CA PHE A 239 7.46 26.80 -3.53
C PHE A 239 6.95 27.09 -4.94
N GLY A 240 5.90 27.92 -5.06
CA GLY A 240 5.40 28.44 -6.33
C GLY A 240 4.44 27.51 -7.06
N ALA A 241 4.20 27.85 -8.33
CA ALA A 241 3.21 27.20 -9.18
C ALA A 241 3.65 25.80 -9.62
N GLU A 242 2.66 24.99 -9.94
CA GLU A 242 2.87 23.81 -10.75
C GLU A 242 3.51 24.13 -12.11
N ASN A 243 4.30 23.19 -12.62
CA ASN A 243 4.92 23.31 -13.93
C ASN A 243 5.22 21.94 -14.51
N LEU A 244 4.20 21.33 -15.14
CA LEU A 244 4.31 20.00 -15.73
C LEU A 244 5.44 19.90 -16.77
N ALA A 245 5.69 20.99 -17.52
CA ALA A 245 6.79 21.08 -18.49
C ALA A 245 8.18 20.97 -17.84
N LYS A 246 8.33 21.46 -16.60
CA LYS A 246 9.53 21.30 -15.76
C LYS A 246 9.46 20.09 -14.84
N LYS A 247 8.53 19.17 -15.09
CA LYS A 247 8.30 17.96 -14.29
C LYS A 247 7.86 18.25 -12.84
N ILE A 248 7.30 19.43 -12.58
CA ILE A 248 6.69 19.79 -11.30
C ILE A 248 5.19 19.52 -11.42
N ASP A 249 4.73 18.52 -10.68
CA ASP A 249 3.35 18.12 -10.41
C ASP A 249 3.10 18.35 -8.92
N LEU A 250 2.06 19.09 -8.54
CA LEU A 250 1.72 19.39 -7.15
C LEU A 250 0.42 18.69 -6.81
N VAL A 251 0.40 17.96 -5.69
CA VAL A 251 -0.71 17.07 -5.34
C VAL A 251 -1.00 17.21 -3.86
N VAL A 252 -2.27 17.19 -3.51
CA VAL A 252 -2.72 17.03 -2.13
C VAL A 252 -3.58 15.78 -2.01
N THR A 253 -4.00 15.49 -0.79
CA THR A 253 -4.95 14.42 -0.52
C THR A 253 -6.18 14.95 0.18
N ASP A 254 -7.20 14.13 0.21
CA ASP A 254 -8.41 14.33 0.99
C ASP A 254 -8.68 13.00 1.71
N ASP A 255 -9.91 12.52 1.73
CA ASP A 255 -10.34 11.34 2.45
C ASP A 255 -9.38 10.15 2.43
N PHE A 256 -8.99 9.69 3.63
CA PHE A 256 -8.40 8.37 3.83
C PHE A 256 -9.47 7.40 4.29
N PHE A 257 -9.39 6.15 3.85
CA PHE A 257 -10.22 5.06 4.35
C PHE A 257 -9.39 3.82 4.59
N PHE A 258 -9.62 3.15 5.71
CA PHE A 258 -8.92 1.91 6.04
C PHE A 258 -9.80 0.97 6.85
N ALA A 259 -9.53 -0.33 6.76
CA ALA A 259 -10.23 -1.30 7.60
C ALA A 259 -9.83 -1.09 9.07
N LEU A 260 -10.72 -1.45 10.01
CA LEU A 260 -10.44 -1.38 11.44
C LEU A 260 -9.08 -2.01 11.76
N PRO A 261 -8.17 -1.30 12.46
CA PRO A 261 -6.92 -1.91 12.90
C PRO A 261 -7.17 -3.04 13.89
N GLU A 262 -6.54 -4.18 13.62
CA GLU A 262 -6.62 -5.41 14.40
C GLU A 262 -5.21 -5.90 14.74
N GLN A 263 -5.11 -7.02 15.48
CA GLN A 263 -3.81 -7.62 15.75
C GLN A 263 -3.05 -7.87 14.44
N LEU A 264 -1.88 -7.25 14.33
CA LEU A 264 -1.02 -7.35 13.15
C LEU A 264 -0.73 -8.82 12.86
N GLN A 265 -1.09 -9.25 11.66
CA GLN A 265 -0.69 -10.54 11.14
C GLN A 265 0.66 -10.37 10.45
N PRO A 266 1.61 -11.31 10.63
CA PRO A 266 2.84 -11.28 9.84
C PRO A 266 2.43 -11.31 8.37
N SER A 267 3.02 -10.42 7.57
CA SER A 267 2.92 -10.60 6.12
C SER A 267 3.50 -11.97 5.79
N LYS A 268 2.88 -12.71 4.88
CA LYS A 268 3.54 -13.89 4.30
C LYS A 268 4.82 -13.37 3.64
N ASP A 269 5.93 -13.39 4.35
CA ASP A 269 7.22 -13.07 3.76
C ASP A 269 7.51 -14.22 2.80
N HIS A 270 7.27 -13.98 1.51
CA HIS A 270 7.55 -14.94 0.47
C HIS A 270 9.04 -15.00 0.17
N THR A 271 9.88 -14.11 0.72
CA THR A 271 11.32 -14.03 0.40
C THR A 271 12.07 -15.31 0.77
N PRO A 272 11.90 -15.93 1.95
CA PRO A 272 12.54 -17.21 2.27
C PRO A 272 12.10 -18.34 1.32
N LEU A 273 10.80 -18.45 1.03
CA LEU A 273 10.26 -19.46 0.12
C LEU A 273 10.72 -19.23 -1.33
N ALA A 274 10.72 -17.97 -1.78
CA ALA A 274 11.19 -17.55 -3.10
C ALA A 274 12.69 -17.78 -3.25
N ASN A 275 13.51 -17.46 -2.24
CA ASN A 275 14.95 -17.75 -2.24
C ASN A 275 15.22 -19.25 -2.35
N CYS A 276 14.56 -20.06 -1.52
CA CYS A 276 14.66 -21.51 -1.62
C CYS A 276 14.25 -22.01 -3.02
N PHE A 277 13.16 -21.47 -3.57
CA PHE A 277 12.69 -21.80 -4.91
C PHE A 277 13.69 -21.40 -6.00
N PHE A 278 14.26 -20.20 -5.94
CA PHE A 278 15.26 -19.74 -6.90
C PHE A 278 16.54 -20.57 -6.84
N ASP A 279 17.02 -20.88 -5.64
CA ASP A 279 18.17 -21.76 -5.45
C ASP A 279 17.90 -23.17 -6.02
N TRP A 280 16.68 -23.68 -5.84
CA TRP A 280 16.24 -24.93 -6.47
C TRP A 280 16.19 -24.81 -8.00
N ALA A 281 15.65 -23.72 -8.53
CA ALA A 281 15.51 -23.47 -9.96
C ALA A 281 16.88 -23.38 -10.64
N GLU A 282 17.85 -22.70 -10.02
CA GLU A 282 19.25 -22.63 -10.48
C GLU A 282 19.90 -24.02 -10.58
N ARG A 283 19.65 -24.90 -9.60
CA ARG A 283 20.15 -26.28 -9.63
C ARG A 283 19.43 -27.14 -10.68
N ARG A 284 18.13 -26.91 -10.89
CA ARG A 284 17.29 -27.74 -11.77
C ARG A 284 17.39 -27.33 -13.24
N TYR A 285 17.52 -26.03 -13.50
CA TYR A 285 17.45 -25.39 -14.83
C TYR A 285 18.64 -24.46 -15.07
N GLY A 286 19.84 -24.89 -14.68
CA GLY A 286 21.05 -24.05 -14.73
C GLY A 286 21.46 -23.51 -16.11
N SER A 287 20.91 -24.04 -17.21
CA SER A 287 21.09 -23.44 -18.55
C SER A 287 20.33 -22.14 -18.74
N TYR A 288 19.22 -21.94 -18.02
CA TYR A 288 18.41 -20.73 -18.06
C TYR A 288 18.85 -19.74 -16.97
N PHE A 289 19.09 -20.24 -15.76
CA PHE A 289 19.36 -19.42 -14.58
C PHE A 289 20.86 -19.38 -14.27
N PHE A 290 21.60 -18.62 -15.08
CA PHE A 290 23.06 -18.46 -14.98
C PHE A 290 23.48 -16.98 -14.99
N PRO A 291 24.48 -16.58 -14.18
CA PRO A 291 25.18 -17.37 -13.16
C PRO A 291 24.27 -17.74 -11.97
N THR A 292 24.57 -18.86 -11.31
CA THR A 292 23.91 -19.23 -10.04
C THR A 292 24.28 -18.24 -8.94
N GLY A 293 23.41 -18.06 -7.95
CA GLY A 293 23.59 -17.09 -6.88
C GLY A 293 23.33 -15.66 -7.33
N ALA A 294 22.40 -15.47 -8.29
CA ALA A 294 21.92 -14.13 -8.62
C ALA A 294 21.32 -13.47 -7.38
N THR A 295 21.46 -12.15 -7.25
CA THR A 295 20.94 -11.43 -6.07
C THR A 295 19.43 -11.39 -6.16
N THR A 296 18.75 -11.76 -5.07
CA THR A 296 17.30 -11.58 -4.97
C THR A 296 16.99 -10.11 -4.79
N GLU A 297 16.17 -9.60 -5.70
CA GLU A 297 15.63 -8.25 -5.70
C GLU A 297 14.17 -8.32 -5.25
N VAL A 298 13.75 -7.29 -4.50
CA VAL A 298 12.36 -7.14 -4.07
C VAL A 298 11.88 -5.79 -4.62
N SER A 299 10.96 -5.86 -5.57
CA SER A 299 10.22 -4.70 -6.10
C SER A 299 8.74 -5.01 -5.92
N ALA A 300 8.24 -4.79 -4.70
CA ALA A 300 6.91 -5.24 -4.33
C ALA A 300 5.84 -4.77 -5.35
N PRO A 301 4.97 -5.68 -5.81
CA PRO A 301 4.70 -7.00 -5.24
C PRO A 301 5.67 -8.14 -5.66
N ASP A 302 6.68 -7.89 -6.49
CA ASP A 302 7.53 -8.93 -7.05
C ASP A 302 8.80 -9.19 -6.24
N ILE A 303 9.11 -10.47 -6.02
CA ILE A 303 10.39 -10.95 -5.51
C ILE A 303 11.03 -11.71 -6.67
N TYR A 304 12.20 -11.30 -7.16
CA TYR A 304 12.77 -11.92 -8.36
C TYR A 304 14.29 -12.00 -8.33
N ARG A 305 14.85 -12.80 -9.24
CA ARG A 305 16.26 -12.79 -9.61
C ARG A 305 16.39 -12.54 -11.09
N HIS A 306 17.26 -11.61 -11.44
CA HIS A 306 17.63 -11.34 -12.83
C HIS A 306 18.99 -11.95 -13.16
N TYR A 307 19.00 -12.82 -14.16
CA TYR A 307 20.15 -13.61 -14.60
C TYR A 307 20.81 -12.93 -15.80
N ARG A 308 21.66 -11.94 -15.52
CA ARG A 308 22.23 -11.02 -16.52
C ARG A 308 22.90 -11.67 -17.72
N GLN A 309 23.46 -12.87 -17.57
CA GLN A 309 24.17 -13.52 -18.68
C GLN A 309 23.23 -14.06 -19.74
N ASN A 310 22.06 -14.54 -19.32
CA ASN A 310 21.04 -15.04 -20.21
C ASN A 310 19.90 -14.03 -20.43
N ASP A 311 19.92 -12.90 -19.73
CA ASP A 311 18.91 -11.84 -19.78
C ASP A 311 17.50 -12.36 -19.47
N VAL A 312 17.38 -13.23 -18.46
CA VAL A 312 16.09 -13.77 -18.01
C VAL A 312 15.80 -13.34 -16.59
N THR A 313 14.52 -13.23 -16.26
CA THR A 313 14.06 -12.93 -14.90
C THR A 313 13.15 -14.05 -14.42
N LEU A 314 13.38 -14.54 -13.20
CA LEU A 314 12.47 -15.46 -12.52
C LEU A 314 11.94 -14.76 -11.28
N GLY A 315 10.62 -14.63 -11.17
CA GLY A 315 9.97 -13.88 -10.10
C GLY A 315 8.81 -14.63 -9.48
N VAL A 316 8.50 -14.27 -8.24
CA VAL A 316 7.27 -14.61 -7.55
C VAL A 316 6.54 -13.31 -7.26
N SER A 317 5.30 -13.23 -7.71
CA SER A 317 4.40 -12.12 -7.41
C SER A 317 3.69 -12.41 -6.09
N SER A 318 3.82 -11.50 -5.13
CA SER A 318 3.03 -11.52 -3.89
C SER A 318 1.61 -10.97 -4.08
N ASN A 319 1.29 -10.45 -5.27
CA ASN A 319 -0.04 -9.88 -5.57
C ASN A 319 -1.07 -10.98 -5.82
N ASP A 320 -0.68 -12.01 -6.58
CA ASP A 320 -1.52 -13.14 -7.01
C ASP A 320 -0.93 -14.51 -6.61
N GLU A 321 0.20 -14.54 -5.91
CA GLU A 321 0.91 -15.76 -5.50
C GLU A 321 1.33 -16.64 -6.68
N HIS A 322 1.69 -16.05 -7.84
CA HIS A 322 2.16 -16.77 -9.03
C HIS A 322 3.66 -16.61 -9.28
N VAL A 323 4.23 -17.56 -10.02
CA VAL A 323 5.61 -17.51 -10.51
C VAL A 323 5.60 -17.02 -11.95
N TYR A 324 6.47 -16.06 -12.24
CA TYR A 324 6.66 -15.51 -13.57
C TYR A 324 8.07 -15.75 -14.07
N PHE A 325 8.17 -16.10 -15.35
CA PHE A 325 9.42 -16.20 -16.08
C PHE A 325 9.42 -15.18 -17.22
N GLN A 326 10.44 -14.32 -17.26
CA GLN A 326 10.66 -13.38 -18.34
C GLN A 326 11.76 -13.89 -19.26
N SER A 327 11.46 -13.96 -20.56
CA SER A 327 12.42 -14.33 -21.60
C SER A 327 13.38 -13.16 -21.94
N PRO A 328 14.48 -13.43 -22.66
CA PRO A 328 15.41 -12.39 -23.15
C PRO A 328 14.78 -11.41 -24.14
N HIS A 329 13.60 -11.73 -24.67
CA HIS A 329 12.84 -10.86 -25.57
C HIS A 329 11.83 -9.98 -24.82
N GLY A 330 11.80 -10.09 -23.48
CA GLY A 330 10.90 -9.34 -22.62
C GLY A 330 9.53 -9.99 -22.42
N ASP A 331 9.28 -11.15 -23.02
CA ASP A 331 8.00 -11.87 -22.89
C ASP A 331 7.86 -12.42 -21.48
N MET A 332 6.77 -12.06 -20.80
CA MET A 332 6.39 -12.57 -19.48
C MET A 332 5.50 -13.78 -19.62
N GLN A 333 5.88 -14.88 -18.97
CA GLN A 333 5.11 -16.10 -18.89
C GLN A 333 4.74 -16.39 -17.44
N ASP A 334 3.44 -16.53 -17.19
CA ASP A 334 2.92 -17.11 -15.95
C ASP A 334 3.18 -18.63 -15.98
N VAL A 335 4.00 -19.12 -15.05
CA VAL A 335 4.33 -20.55 -14.93
C VAL A 335 3.56 -21.22 -13.80
N GLY A 336 2.52 -20.57 -13.28
CA GLY A 336 1.55 -21.12 -12.34
C GLY A 336 1.77 -20.70 -10.89
N PRO A 337 0.95 -21.24 -9.98
CA PRO A 337 0.92 -20.81 -8.58
C PRO A 337 2.24 -21.13 -7.86
N ALA A 338 2.73 -20.19 -7.07
CA ALA A 338 3.95 -20.31 -6.27
C ALA A 338 3.89 -21.49 -5.29
N SER A 339 2.72 -21.79 -4.75
CA SER A 339 2.50 -22.96 -3.89
C SER A 339 2.88 -24.28 -4.55
N TYR A 340 2.61 -24.46 -5.84
CA TYR A 340 3.02 -25.65 -6.59
C TYR A 340 4.55 -25.75 -6.66
N TRP A 341 5.22 -24.63 -6.96
CA TRP A 341 6.67 -24.58 -7.09
C TRP A 341 7.38 -24.74 -5.75
N TYR A 342 6.87 -24.15 -4.68
CA TYR A 342 7.40 -24.31 -3.32
C TYR A 342 7.32 -25.76 -2.85
N ASN A 343 6.18 -26.43 -3.09
CA ASN A 343 6.02 -27.86 -2.81
C ASN A 343 7.00 -28.71 -3.62
N LEU A 344 7.15 -28.41 -4.92
CA LEU A 344 8.06 -29.13 -5.81
C LEU A 344 9.54 -28.95 -5.39
N ALA A 345 9.89 -27.75 -4.93
CA ALA A 345 11.21 -27.40 -4.42
C ALA A 345 11.45 -27.85 -2.96
N LYS A 346 10.39 -28.28 -2.25
CA LYS A 346 10.39 -28.63 -0.82
C LYS A 346 10.77 -27.47 0.11
N CYS A 347 10.34 -26.26 -0.23
CA CYS A 347 10.65 -25.05 0.53
C CYS A 347 9.76 -24.83 1.76
N ASP A 348 8.69 -25.61 1.88
CA ASP A 348 7.63 -25.51 2.89
C ASP A 348 7.82 -26.48 4.07
N LYS A 349 8.98 -27.13 4.19
CA LYS A 349 9.22 -28.25 5.13
C LYS A 349 10.20 -28.00 6.27
N ASP A 350 10.62 -26.76 6.49
CA ASP A 350 11.52 -26.40 7.59
C ASP A 350 10.82 -25.49 8.62
#